data_AF-A0A925WJX6-F1
#
_entry.id   AF-A0A925WJX6-F1
#
_cell.length_a   1.000
_cell.length_b   1.000
_cell.length_c   1.000
_cell.angle_alpha   90.00
_cell.angle_beta   90.00
_cell.angle_gamma   90.00
#
_symmetry.space_group_name_H-M   'P 1'
#
loop_
_entity.id
_entity.type
_entity.pdbx_description
1 polymer ?
#
loop_
_entity_poly.entity_id
_entity_poly.type
_entity_poly.pdbx_seq_one_letter_code
_entity_poly.pdbx_strand_id
1 'polypeptide(L)' 'GPMAITVLEEWGIRTCQDFGEIVFNMVEVGLLAKTEKDTRDDFQGGYAFEDAFRKPFLPQSKLVKPPRVVPQK' A
#
# COMPACT_ATOMS: atom_id res chain seq x y z
N GLY A 1 -9.20 4.89 -2.99
CA GLY A 1 -10.39 4.03 -3.20
C GLY A 1 -9.98 2.68 -3.73
N PRO A 2 -10.90 1.71 -3.92
CA PRO A 2 -10.57 0.32 -4.20
C PRO A 2 -9.80 0.09 -5.50
N MET A 3 -9.94 0.99 -6.47
CA MET A 3 -9.17 0.93 -7.73
C MET A 3 -7.71 1.37 -7.60
N ALA A 4 -7.31 2.00 -6.49
CA ALA A 4 -5.95 2.52 -6.32
C ALA A 4 -4.91 1.38 -6.35
N ILE A 5 -5.21 0.24 -5.71
CA ILE A 5 -4.30 -0.90 -5.70
C ILE A 5 -4.05 -1.45 -7.12
N THR A 6 -5.09 -1.53 -7.96
CA THR A 6 -4.97 -2.00 -9.34
C THR A 6 -4.06 -1.11 -10.17
N VAL A 7 -4.22 0.22 -10.05
CA VAL A 7 -3.39 1.17 -10.80
C VAL A 7 -1.93 1.13 -10.32
N LEU A 8 -1.70 1.07 -9.00
CA LEU A 8 -0.36 0.99 -8.44
C LEU A 8 0.35 -0.31 -8.87
N GLU A 9 -0.35 -1.45 -8.83
CA GLU A 9 0.19 -2.73 -9.29
C GLU A 9 0.54 -2.73 -10.77
N GLU A 10 -0.30 -2.12 -11.62
CA GLU A 10 -0.04 -1.96 -13.06
C GLU A 10 1.23 -1.11 -13.31
N TRP A 11 1.48 -0.11 -12.46
CA TRP A 11 2.71 0.69 -12.50
C TRP A 11 3.92 -0.01 -11.86
N GLY A 12 3.73 -1.23 -11.33
CA GLY A 12 4.76 -2.00 -10.66
C GLY A 12 5.00 -1.61 -9.20
N ILE A 13 4.20 -0.72 -8.63
CA ILE A 13 4.30 -0.20 -7.26
C ILE A 13 3.49 -1.10 -6.32
N ARG A 14 4.18 -1.81 -5.43
CA ARG A 14 3.55 -2.80 -4.53
C ARG A 14 3.63 -2.41 -3.06
N THR A 15 4.56 -1.52 -2.74
CA THR A 15 4.87 -1.12 -1.37
C THR A 15 5.10 0.38 -1.28
N CYS A 16 5.08 0.93 -0.05
CA CYS A 16 5.44 2.32 0.18
C CYS A 16 6.87 2.62 -0.27
N GLN A 17 7.78 1.65 -0.14
CA GLN A 17 9.18 1.76 -0.54
C GLN A 17 9.33 1.97 -2.05
N ASP A 18 8.55 1.25 -2.87
CA ASP A 18 8.57 1.42 -4.33
C ASP A 18 8.18 2.86 -4.73
N PHE A 19 7.25 3.46 -3.98
CA PHE A 19 6.87 4.85 -4.17
C PHE A 19 8.00 5.81 -3.76
N GLY A 20 8.71 5.49 -2.68
CA GLY A 20 9.92 6.22 -2.25
C GLY A 20 10.99 6.25 -3.34
N GLU A 21 11.26 5.12 -3.99
CA GLU A 21 12.22 5.07 -5.11
C GLU A 21 11.82 5.98 -6.26
N ILE A 22 10.53 6.06 -6.60
CA ILE A 22 10.03 6.99 -7.62
C ILE A 22 10.31 8.45 -7.24
N VAL A 23 10.02 8.82 -5.99
CA VAL A 23 10.28 10.18 -5.48
C VAL A 23 11.77 10.50 -5.54
N PHE A 24 12.63 9.58 -5.08
CA PHE A 24 14.08 9.81 -5.08
C PHE A 24 14.67 9.82 -6.49
N ASN A 25 14.16 9.02 -7.42
CA ASN A 25 14.54 9.12 -8.84
C ASN A 25 14.22 10.51 -9.39
N MET A 26 13.08 11.10 -9.03
CA MET A 26 12.73 12.47 -9.42
C MET A 26 13.64 13.52 -8.77
N VAL A 27 14.12 13.28 -7.55
CA VAL A 27 15.11 14.14 -6.90
C VAL A 27 16.46 14.07 -7.63
N GLU A 28 16.90 12.87 -8.02
CA GLU A 28 18.18 12.66 -8.71
C GLU A 28 18.25 13.35 -10.07
N VAL A 29 17.13 13.41 -10.81
CA VAL A 29 17.03 14.14 -12.08
C VAL A 29 16.71 15.63 -11.91
N GLY A 30 16.63 16.13 -10.67
CA GLY A 30 16.38 17.54 -10.36
C GLY A 30 14.95 18.01 -10.59
N LEU A 31 13.99 17.09 -10.75
CA LEU A 31 12.56 17.42 -10.84
C LEU A 31 11.96 17.75 -9.47
N LEU A 32 12.46 17.12 -8.42
CA LEU A 32 12.09 17.39 -7.03
C LEU A 32 13.30 17.84 -6.21
N ALA A 33 13.05 18.62 -5.17
CA ALA A 33 14.05 18.96 -4.16
C ALA A 33 13.86 18.07 -2.93
N LYS A 34 14.96 17.72 -2.26
CA LYS A 34 14.96 17.07 -0.95
C LYS A 34 15.61 17.96 0.10
N THR A 35 15.26 17.76 1.35
CA THR A 35 15.99 18.29 2.50
C THR A 35 17.12 17.33 2.91
N GLU A 36 18.01 17.76 3.80
CA GLU A 36 19.10 16.93 4.31
C GLU A 36 18.62 15.72 5.14
N LYS A 37 17.38 15.79 5.64
CA LYS A 37 16.79 14.75 6.50
C LYS A 37 15.97 13.73 5.73
N ASP A 38 15.60 14.01 4.49
CA ASP A 38 14.77 13.11 3.70
C ASP A 38 15.60 11.91 3.23
N THR A 39 15.13 10.72 3.55
CA THR A 39 15.76 9.45 3.22
C THR A 39 14.77 8.50 2.56
N ARG A 40 15.28 7.51 1.82
CA ARG A 40 14.44 6.41 1.30
C ARG A 40 13.77 5.63 2.41
N ASP A 41 14.38 5.62 3.60
CA ASP A 41 13.88 4.92 4.78
C ASP A 41 12.60 5.54 5.35
N ASP A 42 12.30 6.80 5.02
CA ASP A 42 11.04 7.45 5.37
C ASP A 42 9.82 6.75 4.74
N PHE A 43 10.04 5.94 3.71
CA PHE A 43 9.03 5.13 3.05
C PHE A 43 9.00 3.67 3.56
N GLN A 44 9.90 3.29 4.46
CA GLN A 44 9.90 1.99 5.11
C GLN A 44 8.88 1.93 6.25
N GLY A 45 8.29 0.75 6.48
CA GLY A 45 7.35 0.55 7.59
C GLY A 45 6.01 1.29 7.44
N GLY A 46 5.70 1.76 6.23
CA GLY A 46 4.38 2.29 5.88
C GLY A 46 3.27 1.23 5.97
N TYR A 47 2.07 1.60 5.54
CA TYR A 47 0.93 0.69 5.57
C TYR A 47 0.95 -0.30 4.40
N ALA A 48 0.34 -1.48 4.60
CA ALA A 48 0.07 -2.39 3.50
C ALA A 48 -1.03 -1.80 2.59
N PHE A 49 -0.85 -1.84 1.28
CA PHE A 49 -1.82 -1.29 0.33
C PHE A 49 -3.19 -1.96 0.42
N GLU A 50 -3.22 -3.26 0.73
CA GLU A 50 -4.45 -4.00 1.02
C GLU A 50 -5.24 -3.38 2.19
N ASP A 51 -4.55 -2.97 3.27
CA ASP A 51 -5.17 -2.37 4.44
C ASP A 51 -5.75 -0.98 4.16
N ALA A 52 -5.07 -0.18 3.35
CA ALA A 52 -5.50 1.19 3.06
C ALA A 52 -6.50 1.27 1.90
N PHE A 53 -6.30 0.47 0.85
CA PHE A 53 -7.03 0.63 -0.40
C PHE A 53 -8.09 -0.44 -0.65
N ARG A 54 -8.03 -1.61 0.00
CA ARG A 54 -8.99 -2.68 -0.27
C ARG A 54 -9.91 -2.97 0.90
N LYS A 55 -9.35 -3.34 2.07
CA LYS A 55 -10.13 -3.75 3.25
C LYS A 55 -11.23 -2.76 3.65
N PRO A 56 -11.01 -1.43 3.65
CA PRO A 56 -12.04 -0.47 4.04
C PRO A 56 -13.24 -0.42 3.08
N PHE A 57 -13.09 -0.97 1.88
CA PHE A 57 -14.09 -0.94 0.82
C PHE A 57 -14.70 -2.33 0.56
N LEU A 58 -14.33 -3.35 1.33
CA LEU A 58 -14.98 -4.66 1.26
C LEU A 58 -16.39 -4.58 1.85
N PRO A 59 -17.37 -5.27 1.25
CA PRO A 59 -18.71 -5.37 1.84
C PRO A 59 -18.63 -6.12 3.18
N GLN A 60 -19.52 -5.78 4.11
CA GLN A 60 -19.55 -6.40 5.45
C GLN A 60 -19.63 -7.93 5.40
N SER A 61 -20.32 -8.50 4.40
CA SER A 61 -20.41 -9.95 4.20
C SER A 61 -19.06 -10.65 4.02
N LYS A 62 -18.02 -9.93 3.58
CA LYS A 62 -16.65 -10.45 3.46
C LYS A 62 -15.76 -10.16 4.66
N LEU A 63 -16.21 -9.30 5.58
CA LEU A 63 -15.50 -8.99 6.83
C LEU A 63 -15.93 -9.91 7.99
N VAL A 64 -17.17 -10.40 7.96
CA VAL A 64 -17.68 -11.37 8.93
C VAL A 64 -17.15 -12.77 8.57
N LYS A 65 -16.22 -13.30 9.39
CA LYS A 65 -15.80 -14.70 9.27
C LYS A 65 -17.05 -15.60 9.48
N PRO A 66 -17.32 -16.58 8.61
CA PRO A 66 -18.42 -17.52 8.86
C PRO A 66 -18.20 -18.19 10.22
N PRO A 67 -19.28 -18.45 10.99
CA PRO A 67 -19.15 -19.16 12.25
C PRO A 67 -18.46 -20.49 11.98
N ARG A 68 -17.40 -20.77 12.74
CA ARG A 68 -16.67 -22.04 12.66
C ARG A 68 -17.66 -23.15 12.98
N VAL A 69 -18.12 -23.87 11.96
CA VAL A 69 -18.95 -25.06 12.14
C VAL A 69 -18.09 -26.09 12.87
N VAL A 70 -18.34 -26.27 14.16
CA VAL A 70 -17.73 -27.33 14.94
C VAL A 70 -18.51 -28.61 14.61
N PRO A 71 -17.90 -29.67 14.06
CA PRO A 71 -18.62 -30.91 13.82
C PRO A 71 -19.05 -31.49 15.17
N GLN A 72 -20.36 -31.58 15.42
CA GLN A 72 -20.89 -32.37 16.53
C GLN A 72 -20.72 -33.85 16.16
N LYS A 73 -20.04 -34.59 17.03
CA LYS A 73 -19.99 -36.05 17.01
C LYS A 73 -21.33 -36.63 17.43
#